data_AF-A0A819U9G0-F1
#
_entry.id   AF-A0A819U9G0-F1
#
_cell.length_a   1.000
_cell.length_b   1.000
_cell.length_c   1.000
_cell.angle_alpha   90.00
_cell.angle_beta   90.00
_cell.angle_gamma   90.00
#
_symmetry.space_group_name_H-M   'P 1'
#
loop_
_entity.id
_entity.type
_entity.pdbx_description
1 polymer ?
#
loop_
_entity_poly.entity_id
_entity_poly.type
_entity_poly.pdbx_seq_one_letter_code
_entity_poly.pdbx_strand_id
1 'polypeptide(L)'
;MENNFEQLITTLQTSSSYHDVLCEIKRVLEKQNSQLLSSFISQFYQSLLILEHWVWQLFSQDTHSWIEEPNCLELLRTLALFNRNLIFDYEDIEAKTKGSLLFPETIDCISVIFEKIEKTNDENDPFISVV
;
A
#
# COMPACT_ATOMS: atom_id res chain seq x y z
N MET A 1 15.25 17.60 2.82
CA MET A 1 15.36 16.21 2.32
C MET A 1 13.96 15.61 2.10
N GLU A 2 12.98 16.43 1.69
CA GLU A 2 11.54 16.08 1.66
C GLU A 2 10.97 15.91 0.24
N ASN A 3 11.73 16.21 -0.82
CA ASN A 3 11.30 16.06 -2.23
C ASN A 3 11.42 14.62 -2.78
N ASN A 4 11.59 13.60 -1.93
CA ASN A 4 11.92 12.25 -2.40
C ASN A 4 10.68 11.37 -2.65
N PHE A 5 9.57 11.56 -1.93
CA PHE A 5 8.47 10.59 -1.99
C PHE A 5 7.80 10.50 -3.36
N GLU A 6 7.47 11.64 -3.99
CA GLU A 6 6.91 11.66 -5.35
C GLU A 6 7.82 10.99 -6.38
N GLN A 7 9.14 11.18 -6.24
CA GLN A 7 10.15 10.58 -7.12
C GLN A 7 10.24 9.07 -6.92
N LEU A 8 10.16 8.60 -5.66
CA LEU A 8 10.11 7.18 -5.34
C LEU A 8 8.87 6.52 -5.96
N ILE A 9 7.70 7.15 -5.84
CA ILE A 9 6.46 6.63 -6.43
C ILE A 9 6.54 6.61 -7.96
N THR A 10 7.09 7.65 -8.58
CA THR A 10 7.30 7.67 -10.04
C THR A 10 8.25 6.55 -10.49
N THR A 11 9.30 6.28 -9.70
CA THR A 11 10.27 5.22 -9.99
C THR A 11 9.66 3.83 -9.79
N LEU A 12 8.79 3.67 -8.79
CA LEU A 12 8.03 2.44 -8.55
C LEU A 12 7.17 2.04 -9.76
N GLN A 13 6.64 3.02 -10.50
CA GLN A 13 5.82 2.76 -11.69
C GLN A 13 6.62 2.46 -12.97
N THR A 14 7.91 2.82 -13.01
CA THR A 14 8.69 2.87 -14.26
C THR A 14 9.92 1.98 -14.29
N SER A 15 10.47 1.61 -13.13
CA SER A 15 11.66 0.75 -13.05
C SER A 15 11.31 -0.71 -13.37
N SER A 16 12.32 -1.54 -13.65
CA SER A 16 12.18 -3.01 -13.67
C SER A 16 12.71 -3.66 -12.39
N SER A 17 13.43 -2.90 -11.56
CA SER A 17 13.95 -3.30 -10.25
C SER A 17 13.54 -2.27 -9.21
N TYR A 18 12.75 -2.69 -8.22
CA TYR A 18 12.15 -1.79 -7.24
C TYR A 18 12.73 -1.95 -5.83
N HIS A 19 13.70 -2.85 -5.62
CA HIS A 19 14.15 -3.25 -4.27
C HIS A 19 14.53 -2.06 -3.38
N ASP A 20 15.38 -1.16 -3.88
CA ASP A 20 15.82 0.04 -3.16
C ASP A 20 14.68 1.05 -2.98
N VAL A 21 13.79 1.15 -3.97
CA VAL A 21 12.63 2.04 -3.94
C VAL A 21 11.64 1.60 -2.86
N LEU A 22 11.34 0.30 -2.75
CA LEU A 22 10.45 -0.25 -1.73
C LEU A 22 10.99 0.03 -0.32
N CYS A 23 12.31 -0.12 -0.11
CA CYS A 23 12.96 0.20 1.16
C CYS A 23 12.83 1.68 1.54
N GLU A 24 13.04 2.58 0.57
CA GLU A 24 12.94 4.02 0.82
C GLU A 24 11.49 4.46 1.06
N ILE A 25 10.52 3.93 0.31
CA ILE A 25 9.09 4.17 0.55
C ILE A 25 8.72 3.73 1.96
N LYS A 26 9.11 2.50 2.36
CA LYS A 26 8.93 1.99 3.73
C LYS A 26 9.48 2.96 4.76
N ARG A 27 10.75 3.39 4.62
CA ARG A 27 11.39 4.35 5.54
C ARG A 27 10.65 5.68 5.64
N VAL A 28 10.06 6.15 4.55
CA VAL A 28 9.24 7.38 4.56
C VAL A 28 7.95 7.16 5.35
N LEU A 29 7.27 6.03 5.15
CA LEU A 29 6.03 5.69 5.86
C LEU A 29 6.26 5.46 7.36
N GLU A 30 7.33 4.76 7.75
CA GLU A 30 7.67 4.48 9.16
C GLU A 30 7.98 5.74 9.97
N LYS A 31 8.42 6.83 9.32
CA LYS A 31 8.66 8.12 9.98
C LYS A 31 7.37 8.86 10.31
N GLN A 32 6.25 8.47 9.70
CA GLN A 32 4.98 9.12 9.96
C GLN A 32 4.45 8.70 11.33
N ASN A 33 4.14 9.70 12.14
CA ASN A 33 3.48 9.54 13.43
C ASN A 33 2.25 10.46 13.45
N SER A 34 1.47 10.40 14.53
CA SER A 34 0.26 11.20 14.65
C SER A 34 0.49 12.70 14.38
N GLN A 35 1.62 13.28 14.76
CA GLN A 35 1.85 14.72 14.58
C GLN A 35 2.12 15.13 13.13
N LEU A 36 2.66 14.22 12.30
CA LEU A 36 3.10 14.51 10.94
C LEU A 36 2.14 13.98 9.86
N LEU A 37 1.27 13.04 10.22
CA LEU A 37 0.45 12.28 9.28
C LEU A 37 -0.48 13.16 8.45
N SER A 38 -1.19 14.11 9.06
CA SER A 38 -2.12 15.00 8.34
C SER A 38 -1.42 15.88 7.31
N SER A 39 -0.29 16.51 7.70
CA SER A 39 0.52 17.29 6.78
C SER A 39 1.09 16.43 5.66
N PHE A 40 1.55 15.22 5.99
CA PHE A 40 2.11 14.29 5.02
C PHE A 40 1.06 13.86 4.00
N ILE A 41 -0.15 13.49 4.44
CA ILE A 41 -1.25 13.13 3.55
C ILE A 41 -1.65 14.31 2.69
N SER A 42 -1.80 15.50 3.27
CA SER A 42 -2.18 16.70 2.51
C SER A 42 -1.16 17.05 1.44
N GLN A 43 0.13 16.87 1.73
CA GLN A 43 1.22 17.15 0.81
C GLN A 43 1.35 16.08 -0.28
N PHE A 44 1.28 14.80 0.08
CA PHE A 44 1.59 13.67 -0.80
C PHE A 44 0.37 12.84 -1.20
N TYR A 45 -0.84 13.40 -1.11
CA TYR A 45 -2.09 12.70 -1.35
C TYR A 45 -2.10 11.91 -2.66
N GLN A 46 -1.68 12.52 -3.77
CA GLN A 46 -1.65 11.87 -5.08
C GLN A 46 -0.65 10.71 -5.14
N SER A 47 0.53 10.89 -4.54
CA SER A 47 1.53 9.81 -4.46
C SER A 47 1.06 8.65 -3.60
N LEU A 48 0.33 8.93 -2.51
CA LEU A 48 -0.27 7.89 -1.67
C LEU A 48 -1.37 7.14 -2.42
N LEU A 49 -2.22 7.82 -3.17
CA LEU A 49 -3.20 7.17 -4.04
C LEU A 49 -2.53 6.21 -5.02
N ILE A 50 -1.48 6.68 -5.70
CA ILE A 50 -0.74 5.86 -6.67
C ILE A 50 -0.13 4.62 -5.98
N LEU A 51 0.45 4.79 -4.79
CA LEU A 51 1.02 3.68 -4.03
C LEU A 51 -0.05 2.64 -3.67
N GLU A 52 -1.22 3.08 -3.21
CA GLU A 52 -2.34 2.22 -2.87
C GLU A 52 -2.88 1.50 -4.10
N HIS A 53 -3.06 2.19 -5.22
CA HIS A 53 -3.44 1.55 -6.50
C HIS A 53 -2.42 0.52 -6.95
N TRP A 54 -1.13 0.81 -6.80
CA TRP A 54 -0.08 -0.15 -7.09
C TRP A 54 -0.19 -1.42 -6.23
N VAL A 55 -0.53 -1.29 -4.94
CA VAL A 55 -0.77 -2.45 -4.06
C VAL A 55 -1.99 -3.27 -4.50
N TRP A 56 -3.10 -2.62 -4.86
CA TRP A 56 -4.28 -3.32 -5.38
C TRP A 56 -3.99 -4.05 -6.71
N GLN A 57 -3.19 -3.44 -7.57
CA GLN A 57 -2.70 -4.09 -8.79
C GLN A 57 -1.80 -5.28 -8.49
N LEU A 58 -0.88 -5.13 -7.54
CA LEU A 58 0.00 -6.20 -7.10
C LEU A 58 -0.78 -7.43 -6.60
N PHE A 59 -1.82 -7.22 -5.78
CA PHE A 59 -2.68 -8.30 -5.29
C PHE A 59 -3.55 -8.93 -6.39
N SER A 60 -3.95 -8.17 -7.40
CA SER A 60 -4.73 -8.69 -8.53
C SER A 60 -3.88 -9.41 -9.58
N GLN A 61 -2.54 -9.31 -9.57
CA GLN A 61 -1.67 -10.07 -10.50
C GLN A 61 -1.68 -11.58 -10.24
N ASP A 62 -1.79 -12.39 -11.29
CA ASP A 62 -1.90 -13.86 -11.20
C ASP A 62 -0.68 -14.55 -10.55
N THR A 63 0.46 -13.86 -10.50
CA THR A 63 1.67 -14.36 -9.87
C THR A 63 1.75 -13.92 -8.41
N HIS A 64 1.73 -14.89 -7.49
CA HIS A 64 2.02 -14.71 -6.06
C HIS A 64 3.49 -14.35 -5.76
N SER A 65 4.26 -13.90 -6.76
CA SER A 65 5.68 -13.59 -6.64
C SER A 65 5.98 -12.53 -5.58
N TRP A 66 5.02 -11.65 -5.29
CA TRP A 66 5.16 -10.61 -4.26
C TRP A 66 5.25 -11.19 -2.84
N ILE A 67 4.73 -12.39 -2.60
CA ILE A 67 4.82 -13.09 -1.30
C ILE A 67 6.26 -13.54 -1.03
N GLU A 68 6.96 -13.94 -2.08
CA GLU A 68 8.32 -14.47 -1.99
C GLU A 68 9.38 -13.35 -1.91
N GLU A 69 8.99 -12.10 -2.13
CA GLU A 69 9.86 -10.92 -2.10
C GLU A 69 9.81 -10.22 -0.73
N PRO A 70 10.82 -10.36 0.14
CA PRO A 70 10.75 -9.90 1.52
C PRO A 70 10.49 -8.39 1.66
N ASN A 71 11.12 -7.59 0.80
CA ASN A 71 10.93 -6.13 0.83
C ASN A 71 9.52 -5.72 0.43
N CYS A 72 8.88 -6.48 -0.46
CA CYS A 72 7.51 -6.24 -0.85
C CYS A 72 6.59 -6.50 0.35
N LEU A 73 6.78 -7.65 1.00
CA LEU A 73 6.01 -8.00 2.20
C LEU A 73 6.22 -7.00 3.35
N GLU A 74 7.45 -6.53 3.57
CA GLU A 74 7.74 -5.50 4.57
C GLU A 74 7.07 -4.16 4.26
N LEU A 75 7.08 -3.73 2.99
CA LEU A 75 6.35 -2.53 2.58
C LEU A 75 4.85 -2.70 2.81
N LEU A 76 4.27 -3.83 2.39
CA LEU A 76 2.84 -4.11 2.56
C LEU A 76 2.42 -4.09 4.04
N ARG A 77 3.23 -4.69 4.93
CA ARG A 77 3.01 -4.62 6.39
C ARG A 77 3.09 -3.19 6.92
N THR A 78 4.05 -2.42 6.44
CA THR A 78 4.22 -1.01 6.83
C THR A 78 3.03 -0.18 6.38
N LEU A 79 2.55 -0.40 5.15
CA LEU A 79 1.38 0.27 4.61
C LEU A 79 0.10 -0.13 5.35
N ALA A 80 -0.06 -1.41 5.71
CA ALA A 80 -1.18 -1.85 6.54
C ALA A 80 -1.22 -1.14 7.90
N LEU A 81 -0.05 -0.94 8.53
CA LEU A 81 0.04 -0.17 9.77
C LEU A 81 -0.27 1.32 9.55
N PHE A 82 0.25 1.91 8.47
CA PHE A 82 -0.08 3.29 8.07
C PHE A 82 -1.59 3.46 7.88
N ASN A 83 -2.23 2.53 7.17
CA ASN A 83 -3.66 2.52 6.90
C ASN A 83 -4.49 2.33 8.17
N ARG A 84 -4.06 1.46 9.09
CA ARG A 84 -4.67 1.33 10.42
C ARG A 84 -4.67 2.68 11.16
N ASN A 85 -3.54 3.39 11.16
CA ASN A 85 -3.42 4.67 11.84
C ASN A 85 -4.28 5.75 11.15
N LEU A 86 -4.36 5.73 9.81
CA LEU A 86 -5.27 6.59 9.04
C LEU A 86 -6.74 6.36 9.42
N ILE A 87 -7.14 5.10 9.61
CA ILE A 87 -8.52 4.74 9.96
C ILE A 87 -8.85 5.21 11.38
N PHE A 88 -8.05 4.80 12.36
CA PHE A 88 -8.43 4.84 13.77
C PHE A 88 -7.80 5.98 14.57
N ASP A 89 -6.63 6.47 14.19
CA ASP A 89 -5.85 7.37 15.03
C ASP A 89 -5.98 8.85 14.60
N TYR A 90 -6.82 9.14 13.58
CA TYR A 90 -6.93 10.49 13.01
C TYR A 90 -8.34 10.92 12.64
N GLU A 91 -8.98 11.75 13.46
CA GLU A 91 -10.35 12.26 13.20
C GLU A 91 -10.37 13.45 12.22
N ASP A 92 -9.27 14.19 12.09
CA ASP A 92 -9.20 15.43 11.29
C ASP A 92 -9.10 15.21 9.77
N ILE A 93 -9.08 13.96 9.30
CA ILE A 93 -9.09 13.63 7.87
C ILE A 93 -10.51 13.20 7.50
N GLU A 94 -11.11 13.89 6.53
CA GLU A 94 -12.44 13.58 6.05
C GLU A 94 -12.57 12.12 5.63
N ALA A 95 -13.69 11.48 6.00
CA ALA A 95 -13.95 10.08 5.70
C ALA A 95 -13.84 9.75 4.20
N LYS A 96 -14.18 10.71 3.33
CA LYS A 96 -14.04 10.57 1.88
C LYS A 96 -12.58 10.42 1.46
N THR A 97 -11.68 11.24 2.01
CA THR A 97 -10.24 11.18 1.75
C THR A 97 -9.65 9.86 2.24
N LYS A 98 -10.05 9.40 3.44
CA LYS A 98 -9.67 8.06 3.93
C LYS A 98 -10.14 6.97 2.98
N GLY A 99 -11.41 7.02 2.56
CA GLY A 99 -11.97 6.06 1.62
C GLY A 99 -11.19 5.99 0.31
N SER A 100 -10.83 7.13 -0.27
CA SER A 100 -10.06 7.16 -1.52
C SER A 100 -8.65 6.58 -1.37
N LEU A 101 -8.01 6.71 -0.20
CA LEU A 101 -6.71 6.10 0.06
C LEU A 101 -6.79 4.60 0.34
N LEU A 102 -7.90 4.12 0.93
CA LEU A 102 -8.00 2.74 1.39
C LEU A 102 -8.63 1.79 0.36
N PHE A 103 -9.34 2.31 -0.64
CA PHE A 103 -10.06 1.50 -1.62
C PHE A 103 -9.53 1.75 -3.04
N PRO A 104 -9.50 0.71 -3.89
CA PRO A 104 -9.11 0.89 -5.28
C PRO A 104 -10.14 1.73 -6.03
N GLU A 105 -9.70 2.35 -7.13
CA GLU A 105 -10.58 3.16 -7.98
C GLU A 105 -11.65 2.30 -8.68
N THR A 106 -11.31 1.05 -9.01
CA THR A 106 -12.23 0.10 -9.66
C THR A 106 -12.38 -1.18 -8.86
N ILE A 107 -13.56 -1.79 -8.94
CA ILE A 107 -13.87 -3.05 -8.26
C ILE A 107 -13.18 -4.26 -8.89
N ASP A 108 -12.66 -4.14 -10.11
CA ASP A 108 -12.08 -5.25 -10.86
C ASP A 108 -10.92 -5.91 -10.11
N CYS A 109 -10.04 -5.11 -9.50
CA CYS A 109 -8.95 -5.64 -8.68
C CYS A 109 -9.47 -6.44 -7.48
N ILE A 110 -10.55 -5.97 -6.84
CA ILE A 110 -11.18 -6.65 -5.71
C ILE A 110 -11.79 -7.98 -6.14
N SER A 111 -12.53 -7.98 -7.25
CA SER A 111 -13.16 -9.19 -7.80
C SER A 111 -12.11 -10.27 -8.08
N VAL A 112 -10.97 -9.89 -8.69
CA VAL A 112 -9.87 -10.82 -8.95
C VAL A 112 -9.25 -11.36 -7.66
N ILE A 113 -9.06 -10.52 -6.64
CA ILE A 113 -8.55 -10.95 -5.34
C ILE A 113 -9.52 -11.95 -4.68
N PHE A 114 -10.82 -11.66 -4.70
CA PHE A 114 -11.84 -12.56 -4.14
C PHE A 114 -11.91 -13.89 -4.88
N GLU A 115 -11.82 -13.90 -6.20
CA GLU A 115 -11.73 -15.13 -6.97
C GLU A 115 -10.49 -15.97 -6.61
N LYS A 116 -9.36 -15.34 -6.28
CA LYS A 116 -8.16 -16.06 -5.83
C LYS A 116 -8.36 -16.68 -4.45
N ILE A 117 -8.94 -15.91 -3.53
CA ILE A 117 -9.30 -16.40 -2.19
C ILE A 117 -10.28 -17.57 -2.29
N GLU A 118 -11.25 -17.52 -3.20
CA GLU A 118 -12.20 -18.61 -3.42
C GLU A 118 -11.52 -19.87 -4.01
N LYS A 119 -10.54 -19.69 -4.91
CA LYS A 119 -9.88 -20.80 -5.61
C LYS A 119 -8.74 -21.44 -4.83
N THR A 120 -8.16 -20.75 -3.85
CA THR A 120 -7.05 -21.30 -3.06
C THR A 120 -7.56 -22.35 -2.07
N ASN A 121 -6.83 -23.47 -1.97
CA ASN A 121 -7.08 -24.54 -1.01
C ASN A 121 -6.02 -24.58 0.10
N ASP A 122 -5.08 -23.64 0.10
CA ASP A 122 -4.06 -23.52 1.13
C ASP A 122 -4.58 -22.63 2.26
N GLU A 123 -4.82 -23.22 3.43
CA GLU A 123 -5.24 -22.47 4.63
C GLU A 123 -4.17 -21.50 5.13
N ASN A 124 -2.93 -21.63 4.67
CA ASN A 124 -1.81 -20.73 4.97
C ASN A 124 -1.52 -19.74 3.84
N ASP A 125 -2.37 -19.67 2.81
CA ASP A 125 -2.24 -18.69 1.74
C ASP A 125 -2.16 -17.28 2.35
N PRO A 126 -1.24 -16.40 1.92
CA PRO A 126 -1.09 -15.07 2.52
C PRO A 126 -2.32 -14.16 2.44
N PHE A 127 -3.29 -14.46 1.56
CA PHE A 127 -4.59 -13.78 1.58
C PHE A 127 -5.54 -14.30 2.68
N ILE A 128 -5.32 -15.52 3.16
CA ILE A 128 -6.12 -16.19 4.21
C ILE A 128 -5.43 -16.10 5.58
N SER A 129 -4.11 -16.17 5.61
CA SER A 129 -3.34 -16.24 6.84
C SER A 129 -3.53 -14.95 7.64
N VAL A 130 -4.31 -15.05 8.72
CA VAL A 130 -4.42 -14.01 9.74
C VAL A 130 -3.19 -14.15 10.62
N VAL A 131 -2.14 -13.35 10.34
CA VAL A 131 -1.00 -13.20 11.26
C VAL A 131 -1.34 -12.22 12.36
#